data_AF-A0A6P8X838-F1
#
_entry.id   AF-A0A6P8X838-F1
#
_cell.length_a   1.000
_cell.length_b   1.000
_cell.length_c   1.000
_cell.angle_alpha   90.00
_cell.angle_beta   90.00
_cell.angle_gamma   90.00
#
_symmetry.space_group_name_H-M   'P 1'
#
loop_
_entity.id
_entity.type
_entity.pdbx_description
1 polymer ?
#
loop_
_entity_poly.entity_id
_entity_poly.type
_entity_poly.pdbx_seq_one_letter_code
_entity_poly.pdbx_strand_id
1 'polypeptide(L)'
;MSNKSNFIGLCLVAALMMLQFVSADIETNEVNDNSGDIYMLQGVRVYPNDRQCVLVGGLCVQSGDCNEPTTNKGLCPSSSHLGVECCYEFKSNLLAPTQT
;
A
#
# COMPACT_ATOMS: atom_id res chain seq x y z
N MET A 1 -45.65 17.46 -33.45
CA MET A 1 -45.07 16.51 -32.46
C MET A 1 -43.55 16.54 -32.61
N SER A 2 -42.82 17.33 -31.81
CA SER A 2 -41.33 17.38 -31.91
C SER A 2 -40.61 17.65 -30.57
N ASN A 3 -41.33 18.04 -29.51
CA ASN A 3 -40.68 18.53 -28.28
C ASN A 3 -40.36 17.40 -27.28
N LYS A 4 -41.01 16.24 -27.42
CA LYS A 4 -40.82 15.06 -26.55
C LYS A 4 -39.49 14.33 -26.84
N SER A 5 -39.05 14.31 -28.09
CA SER A 5 -37.79 13.65 -28.49
C SER A 5 -36.57 14.45 -28.04
N ASN A 6 -36.61 15.77 -28.13
CA ASN A 6 -35.53 16.65 -27.65
C ASN A 6 -35.35 16.59 -26.13
N PHE A 7 -36.44 16.44 -25.36
CA PHE A 7 -36.37 16.32 -23.90
C PHE A 7 -35.68 15.02 -23.46
N ILE A 8 -35.96 13.91 -24.14
CA ILE A 8 -35.34 12.61 -23.84
C ILE A 8 -33.84 12.65 -24.14
N GLY A 9 -33.46 13.25 -25.28
CA GLY A 9 -32.05 13.45 -25.63
C GLY A 9 -31.29 14.30 -24.61
N LEU A 10 -31.92 15.38 -24.12
CA LEU A 10 -31.32 16.25 -23.09
C LEU A 10 -31.14 15.54 -21.75
N CYS A 11 -32.11 14.70 -21.34
CA CYS A 11 -31.99 13.90 -20.12
C CYS A 11 -30.86 12.87 -20.19
N LEU A 12 -30.64 12.25 -21.36
CA LEU A 12 -29.56 11.27 -21.55
C LEU A 12 -28.18 11.93 -21.47
N VAL A 13 -28.01 13.13 -22.06
CA VAL A 13 -26.74 13.88 -21.99
C VAL A 13 -26.45 14.36 -20.56
N ALA A 14 -27.48 14.81 -19.83
CA ALA A 14 -27.34 15.19 -18.44
C ALA A 14 -26.93 14.00 -17.55
N ALA A 15 -27.53 12.82 -17.75
CA ALA A 15 -27.15 11.61 -17.02
C ALA A 15 -25.71 11.16 -17.29
N LEU A 16 -25.23 11.31 -18.54
CA LEU A 16 -23.85 10.97 -18.91
C LEU A 16 -22.80 11.92 -18.31
N MET A 17 -23.11 13.21 -18.16
CA MET A 17 -22.20 14.15 -17.49
C MET A 17 -21.98 13.82 -16.01
N MET A 18 -23.02 13.33 -15.31
CA MET A 18 -22.92 12.99 -13.88
C MET A 18 -22.06 11.75 -13.62
N LEU A 19 -21.80 10.92 -14.65
CA LEU A 19 -20.96 9.72 -14.56
C LEU A 19 -19.45 10.02 -14.80
N GLN A 20 -19.08 11.26 -15.12
CA GLN A 20 -17.71 11.60 -15.53
C GLN A 20 -16.81 12.06 -14.37
N PHE A 21 -17.33 12.19 -13.15
CA PHE A 21 -16.54 12.58 -11.98
C PHE A 21 -16.20 11.37 -11.09
N VAL A 22 -15.44 10.42 -11.63
CA VAL A 22 -14.60 9.54 -10.81
C VAL A 22 -13.17 9.86 -11.18
N SER A 23 -12.61 10.91 -10.58
CA SER A 23 -11.16 11.06 -10.52
C SER A 23 -10.65 10.05 -9.51
N ALA A 24 -10.09 8.94 -10.00
CA ALA A 24 -9.15 8.19 -9.18
C ALA A 24 -7.93 9.09 -9.03
N ASP A 25 -7.80 9.74 -7.89
CA ASP A 25 -6.56 10.38 -7.47
C ASP A 25 -5.55 9.25 -7.30
N ILE A 26 -4.85 8.92 -8.39
CA ILE A 26 -3.72 8.02 -8.34
C ILE A 26 -2.60 8.89 -7.80
N GLU A 27 -2.37 8.78 -6.49
CA GLU A 27 -1.16 9.29 -5.84
C GLU A 27 0.01 8.90 -6.75
N THR A 28 0.57 9.91 -7.43
CA THR A 28 1.77 9.72 -8.22
C THR A 28 2.82 9.24 -7.25
N ASN A 29 3.38 8.05 -7.48
CA ASN A 29 4.39 7.39 -6.65
C ASN A 29 5.60 8.31 -6.45
N GLU A 30 5.47 9.25 -5.53
CA GLU A 30 6.55 10.03 -5.00
C GLU A 30 7.35 9.08 -4.14
N VAL A 31 8.47 8.63 -4.71
CA VAL A 31 9.54 7.94 -4.01
C VAL A 31 10.06 8.87 -2.92
N ASN A 32 9.36 8.87 -1.78
CA ASN A 32 9.85 9.43 -0.55
C ASN A 32 10.92 8.47 -0.03
N ASP A 33 12.12 8.57 -0.57
CA ASP A 33 13.32 7.85 -0.13
C ASP A 33 13.66 8.15 1.35
N ASN A 34 12.89 9.03 1.99
CA ASN A 34 13.04 9.50 3.35
C ASN A 34 11.82 9.22 4.25
N SER A 35 10.93 8.28 3.88
CA SER A 35 9.97 7.76 4.87
C SER A 35 10.74 6.86 5.84
N GLY A 36 11.45 7.47 6.80
CA GLY A 36 11.88 6.82 8.04
C GLY A 36 10.71 6.39 8.92
N ASP A 37 9.51 6.34 8.34
CA ASP A 37 8.25 6.10 8.99
C ASP A 37 7.85 4.64 8.78
N ILE A 38 7.37 4.04 9.85
CA ILE A 38 6.83 2.70 9.86
C ILE A 38 5.51 2.71 9.07
N TYR A 39 5.35 1.79 8.11
CA TYR A 39 4.16 1.69 7.27
C TYR A 39 3.58 0.26 7.27
N MET A 40 2.37 0.09 6.72
CA MET A 40 1.68 -1.21 6.71
C MET A 40 1.61 -1.78 5.29
N LEU A 41 2.07 -3.01 5.12
CA LEU A 41 1.94 -3.79 3.88
C LEU A 41 1.15 -5.06 4.17
N GLN A 42 -0.02 -5.20 3.56
CA GLN A 42 -0.88 -6.39 3.70
C GLN A 42 -1.18 -6.77 5.17
N GLY A 43 -1.30 -5.76 6.05
CA GLY A 43 -1.51 -5.93 7.48
C GLY A 43 -0.26 -6.22 8.31
N VAL A 44 0.93 -6.20 7.70
CA VAL A 44 2.22 -6.35 8.38
C VAL A 44 2.89 -4.99 8.54
N ARG A 45 3.45 -4.76 9.73
CA ARG A 45 4.20 -3.54 10.06
C ARG A 45 5.60 -3.63 9.45
N VAL A 46 5.90 -2.72 8.54
CA VAL A 46 7.21 -2.60 7.88
C VAL A 46 7.95 -1.41 8.45
N TYR A 47 9.15 -1.68 8.97
CA TYR A 47 10.04 -0.73 9.58
C TYR A 47 10.93 -0.07 8.52
N PRO A 48 11.57 1.07 8.84
CA PRO A 48 12.51 1.72 7.93
C PRO A 48 13.57 0.72 7.45
N ASN A 49 13.66 0.57 6.13
CA ASN A 49 14.56 -0.40 5.54
C ASN A 49 15.99 0.12 5.55
N ASP A 50 16.90 -0.67 6.12
CA ASP A 50 18.33 -0.42 6.03
C ASP A 50 18.87 -0.86 4.66
N ARG A 51 19.87 -0.13 4.16
CA ARG A 51 20.49 -0.40 2.84
C ARG A 51 20.91 -1.86 2.67
N GLN A 52 21.36 -2.52 3.73
CA GLN A 52 21.81 -3.90 3.70
C GLN A 52 20.66 -4.88 3.40
N CYS A 53 19.45 -4.58 3.88
CA CYS A 53 18.25 -5.38 3.63
C CYS A 53 17.67 -5.14 2.23
N VAL A 54 17.63 -3.88 1.79
CA VAL A 54 17.13 -3.53 0.45
C VAL A 54 18.00 -4.13 -0.65
N LEU A 55 19.33 -4.18 -0.46
CA LEU A 55 20.26 -4.73 -1.45
C LEU A 55 20.05 -6.21 -1.75
N VAL A 56 19.49 -6.96 -0.80
CA VAL A 56 19.12 -8.37 -1.03
C VAL A 56 17.68 -8.53 -1.52
N GLY A 57 16.91 -7.44 -1.62
CA GLY A 57 15.51 -7.45 -2.01
C GLY A 57 14.54 -7.81 -0.88
N GLY A 58 14.96 -7.64 0.38
CA GLY A 58 14.11 -7.90 1.54
C GLY A 58 13.50 -6.63 2.14
N LEU A 59 12.63 -6.83 3.14
CA LEU A 59 12.00 -5.79 3.93
C LEU A 59 12.24 -6.04 5.44
N CYS A 60 12.39 -4.96 6.20
CA CYS A 60 12.53 -4.98 7.65
C CYS A 60 11.16 -5.12 8.30
N VAL A 61 10.85 -6.30 8.83
CA VAL A 61 9.58 -6.62 9.50
C VAL A 61 9.84 -7.23 10.87
N GLN A 62 8.82 -7.33 11.72
CA GLN A 62 8.95 -8.05 12.99
C GLN A 62 9.25 -9.53 12.72
N SER A 63 10.19 -10.13 13.46
CA SER A 63 10.59 -11.54 13.22
C SER A 63 9.42 -12.53 13.27
N GLY A 64 8.35 -12.22 14.02
CA GLY A 64 7.14 -13.05 14.10
C GLY A 64 6.25 -13.03 12.85
N ASP A 65 6.30 -11.93 12.08
CA ASP A 65 5.53 -11.77 10.84
C ASP A 65 6.30 -12.31 9.62
N CYS A 66 7.59 -12.61 9.78
CA CYS A 66 8.45 -13.13 8.74
C CYS A 66 8.16 -14.62 8.45
N ASN A 67 7.88 -14.93 7.19
CA ASN A 67 7.69 -16.30 6.71
C ASN A 67 9.00 -16.87 6.18
N GLU A 68 9.71 -16.09 5.36
CA GLU A 68 11.00 -16.48 4.80
C GLU A 68 12.10 -15.46 5.13
N PRO A 69 12.92 -15.73 6.17
CA PRO A 69 14.00 -14.84 6.55
C PRO A 69 15.15 -14.89 5.54
N THR A 70 15.83 -13.76 5.39
CA THR A 70 17.07 -13.72 4.60
C THR A 70 18.16 -14.60 5.24
N THR A 71 19.09 -15.11 4.43
CA THR A 71 20.20 -15.96 4.91
C THR A 71 21.13 -15.19 5.87
N ASN A 72 21.26 -13.88 5.67
CA ASN A 72 22.09 -13.02 6.51
C ASN A 72 21.26 -12.35 7.59
N LYS A 73 21.68 -12.51 8.84
CA LYS A 73 21.03 -11.92 10.01
C LYS A 73 21.52 -10.48 10.23
N GLY A 74 20.73 -9.66 10.92
CA GLY A 74 21.13 -8.31 11.32
C GLY A 74 21.19 -7.27 10.19
N LEU A 75 20.54 -7.53 9.05
CA LEU A 75 20.50 -6.58 7.91
C LEU A 75 19.64 -5.33 8.16
N CYS A 76 18.90 -5.29 9.28
CA CYS A 76 18.10 -4.14 9.74
C CYS A 76 18.68 -3.54 11.05
N PRO A 77 19.92 -3.02 11.06
CA PRO A 77 20.57 -2.52 12.27
C PRO A 77 19.82 -1.37 12.95
N SER A 78 19.18 -0.47 12.19
CA SER A 78 18.51 0.72 12.73
C SER A 78 17.33 0.36 13.63
N SER A 79 16.66 -0.76 13.33
CA SER A 79 15.49 -1.24 14.06
C SER A 79 15.76 -2.52 14.86
N SER A 80 17.03 -2.95 14.98
CA SER A 80 17.44 -4.20 15.64
C SER A 80 16.95 -4.35 17.09
N HIS A 81 16.83 -3.23 17.81
CA HIS A 81 16.31 -3.16 19.18
C HIS A 81 14.82 -3.51 19.30
N LEU A 82 14.08 -3.54 18.19
CA LEU A 82 12.64 -3.82 18.13
C LEU A 82 12.32 -5.28 17.76
N GLY A 83 13.34 -6.15 17.68
CA GLY A 83 13.15 -7.56 17.31
C GLY A 83 12.72 -7.73 15.84
N VAL A 84 13.29 -6.90 14.97
CA VAL A 84 13.01 -6.93 13.53
C VAL A 84 14.10 -7.70 12.80
N GLU A 85 13.73 -8.22 11.64
CA GLU A 85 14.63 -8.96 10.78
C GLU A 85 14.33 -8.67 9.31
N CYS A 86 15.33 -8.87 8.46
CA CYS A 86 15.17 -8.72 7.02
C CYS A 86 14.55 -9.99 6.43
N CYS A 87 13.42 -9.82 5.75
CA CYS A 87 12.56 -10.90 5.31
C CYS A 87 12.22 -10.78 3.82
N TYR A 88 12.16 -11.91 3.10
CA TYR A 88 11.73 -11.96 1.70
C TYR A 88 10.21 -12.04 1.58
N GLU A 89 9.58 -12.83 2.45
CA GLU A 89 8.13 -13.06 2.44
C GLU A 89 7.56 -12.93 3.84
N PHE A 90 6.42 -12.26 3.98
CA PHE A 90 5.72 -12.08 5.24
C PHE A 90 4.27 -12.56 5.12
N LYS A 91 3.69 -13.01 6.25
CA LYS A 91 2.32 -13.52 6.26
C LYS A 91 1.37 -12.35 6.07
N SER A 92 0.57 -12.38 5.00
CA SER A 92 -0.47 -11.36 4.80
C SER A 92 -1.49 -11.46 5.92
N ASN A 93 -1.46 -10.52 6.85
CA ASN A 93 -2.47 -10.34 7.89
C ASN A 93 -3.61 -9.46 7.36
N LEU A 94 -4.22 -9.86 6.23
CA LEU A 94 -5.45 -9.22 5.71
C LEU A 94 -6.64 -9.33 6.68
N LEU A 95 -6.45 -10.02 7.81
CA LEU A 95 -7.29 -10.00 8.99
C LEU A 95 -6.76 -8.97 10.00
N ALA A 96 -6.93 -7.67 9.74
CA ALA A 96 -6.77 -6.63 10.77
C ALA A 96 -7.59 -5.37 10.42
N PRO A 97 -8.27 -4.68 11.36
CA PRO A 97 -8.94 -5.12 12.58
C PRO A 97 -10.48 -5.03 12.42
N THR A 98 -11.24 -5.82 13.20
CA THR A 98 -12.59 -5.40 13.59
C THR A 98 -12.42 -4.14 14.46
N GLN A 99 -12.75 -2.96 13.92
CA GLN A 99 -13.00 -1.80 14.76
C GLN A 99 -14.14 -2.19 15.71
N THR A 100 -13.85 -2.23 17.01
CA THR A 100 -14.86 -2.38 18.06
C THR A 100 -15.01 -1.05 18.79
#